data_AF-V4XMC5-F1
#
_entry.id   AF-V4XMC5-F1
#
_cell.length_a   1.000
_cell.length_b   1.000
_cell.length_c   1.000
_cell.angle_alpha   90.00
_cell.angle_beta   90.00
_cell.angle_gamma   90.00
#
_symmetry.space_group_name_H-M   'P 1'
#
loop_
_entity.id
_entity.type
_entity.pdbx_description
1 polymer ?
#
loop_
_entity_poly.entity_id
_entity_poly.type
_entity_poly.pdbx_seq_one_letter_code
_entity_poly.pdbx_strand_id
1 'polypeptide(L)'
;MIADLDGDGEREIVTTVADTANGARIRIYGIDGSEIATGPIYGPGWRHQLCVAPFGPNATPELAVVRKPHVDRTVEFYRLTDGALEVVATRQGYSSHTYGSRNLDGALAGDLDGDGRPELLVPTTPRQELAVLQRTDGGVGQAFSLPLGGTLTTNVAGVALDSGRIAVGAGTANGVRVWQG
;
A
#
# COMPACT_ATOMS: atom_id res chain seq x y z
N MET A 1 -2.51 -2.05 -11.38
CA MET A 1 -2.92 -3.35 -10.80
C MET A 1 -4.36 -3.66 -11.19
N ILE A 2 -4.84 -4.87 -10.91
CA ILE A 2 -6.25 -5.26 -11.11
C ILE A 2 -6.76 -5.80 -9.77
N ALA A 3 -7.86 -5.26 -9.24
CA ALA A 3 -8.43 -5.63 -7.95
C ALA A 3 -9.91 -5.20 -7.87
N ASP A 4 -10.67 -5.89 -7.04
CA ASP A 4 -12.03 -5.50 -6.64
C ASP A 4 -11.92 -4.38 -5.60
N LEU A 5 -12.22 -3.13 -6.01
CA LEU A 5 -11.99 -1.93 -5.21
C LEU A 5 -13.27 -1.37 -4.57
N ASP A 6 -14.44 -1.77 -5.04
CA ASP A 6 -15.74 -1.39 -4.45
C ASP A 6 -16.50 -2.56 -3.81
N GLY A 7 -16.02 -3.79 -3.97
CA GLY A 7 -16.53 -4.99 -3.31
C GLY A 7 -17.71 -5.64 -4.04
N ASP A 8 -17.94 -5.33 -5.32
CA ASP A 8 -19.05 -5.89 -6.10
C ASP A 8 -18.75 -7.29 -6.69
N GLY A 9 -17.49 -7.75 -6.56
CA GLY A 9 -17.01 -9.03 -7.06
C GLY A 9 -16.47 -9.00 -8.49
N GLU A 10 -16.61 -7.88 -9.20
CA GLU A 10 -15.86 -7.58 -10.41
C GLU A 10 -14.50 -6.95 -10.04
N ARG A 11 -13.61 -6.78 -11.02
CA ARG A 11 -12.29 -6.20 -10.75
C ARG A 11 -12.05 -5.00 -11.65
N GLU A 12 -11.51 -3.96 -11.04
CA GLU A 12 -11.17 -2.72 -11.72
C GLU A 12 -9.69 -2.67 -12.05
N ILE A 13 -9.37 -1.95 -13.11
CA ILE A 13 -8.00 -1.62 -13.48
C ILE A 13 -7.62 -0.32 -12.75
N VAL A 14 -6.69 -0.44 -11.81
CA VAL A 14 -6.15 0.69 -11.04
C VAL A 14 -4.84 1.14 -11.68
N THR A 15 -4.77 2.41 -12.10
CA THR A 15 -3.60 2.99 -12.77
C THR A 15 -3.09 4.24 -12.07
N THR A 16 -1.78 4.46 -12.16
CA THR A 16 -1.20 5.76 -11.88
C THR A 16 -0.97 6.44 -13.22
N VAL A 17 -1.69 7.52 -13.47
CA VAL A 17 -1.52 8.35 -14.67
C VAL A 17 -0.79 9.63 -14.30
N ALA A 18 -0.08 10.21 -15.27
CA ALA A 18 0.54 11.51 -15.11
C ALA A 18 0.41 12.34 -16.38
N ASP A 19 0.15 13.63 -16.24
CA ASP A 19 0.13 14.59 -17.33
C ASP A 19 0.85 15.90 -16.94
N THR A 20 1.20 16.71 -17.93
CA THR A 20 1.96 17.96 -17.71
C THR A 20 1.14 19.08 -17.09
N ALA A 21 -0.19 19.03 -17.18
CA ALA A 21 -1.06 20.07 -16.65
C ALA A 21 -1.33 19.87 -15.15
N ASN A 22 -1.50 18.61 -14.73
CA ASN A 22 -1.99 18.25 -13.39
C ASN A 22 -0.98 17.44 -12.57
N GLY A 23 0.02 16.82 -13.21
CA GLY A 23 0.90 15.87 -12.53
C GLY A 23 0.26 14.50 -12.39
N ALA A 24 0.53 13.78 -11.29
CA ALA A 24 0.15 12.37 -11.14
C ALA A 24 -1.04 12.14 -10.20
N ARG A 25 -1.89 11.17 -10.56
CA ARG A 25 -3.10 10.76 -9.83
C ARG A 25 -3.40 9.28 -10.05
N ILE A 26 -4.26 8.72 -9.21
CA ILE A 26 -4.85 7.40 -9.42
C ILE A 26 -6.07 7.54 -10.32
N ARG A 27 -6.23 6.61 -11.27
CA ARG A 27 -7.43 6.44 -12.08
C ARG A 27 -7.90 5.00 -12.06
N ILE A 28 -9.21 4.83 -12.01
CA ILE A 28 -9.90 3.55 -11.98
C ILE A 28 -10.64 3.38 -13.29
N TYR A 29 -10.49 2.22 -13.90
CA TYR A 29 -11.20 1.83 -15.12
C TYR A 29 -11.92 0.50 -14.90
N GLY A 30 -13.06 0.32 -15.54
CA GLY A 30 -13.68 -0.99 -15.69
C GLY A 30 -12.79 -1.91 -16.53
N ILE A 31 -13.02 -3.22 -16.47
CA ILE A 31 -12.24 -4.19 -17.26
C ILE A 31 -12.41 -3.99 -18.78
N ASP A 32 -13.50 -3.35 -19.19
CA ASP A 32 -13.79 -2.95 -20.57
C ASP A 32 -13.02 -1.68 -21.01
N GLY A 33 -12.31 -1.02 -20.09
CA GLY A 33 -11.54 0.19 -20.32
C GLY A 33 -12.31 1.50 -20.12
N SER A 34 -13.58 1.45 -19.72
CA SER A 34 -14.35 2.65 -19.36
C SER A 34 -13.76 3.31 -18.11
N GLU A 35 -13.67 4.65 -18.07
CA GLU A 35 -13.20 5.36 -16.87
C GLU A 35 -14.32 5.39 -15.83
N ILE A 36 -14.02 4.91 -14.61
CA ILE A 36 -14.97 4.89 -13.48
C ILE A 36 -14.75 6.12 -12.60
N ALA A 37 -13.51 6.34 -12.17
CA ALA A 37 -13.18 7.39 -11.20
C ALA A 37 -11.75 7.92 -11.37
N THR A 38 -11.56 9.20 -11.00
CA THR A 38 -10.26 9.85 -10.89
C THR A 38 -10.05 10.32 -9.45
N GLY A 39 -8.91 9.99 -8.85
CA GLY A 39 -8.53 10.44 -7.51
C GLY A 39 -7.93 11.85 -7.47
N PRO A 40 -7.68 12.40 -6.25
CA PRO A 40 -7.12 13.72 -6.07
C PRO A 40 -5.74 13.93 -6.71
N ILE A 41 -5.50 15.20 -7.07
CA ILE A 41 -4.28 15.68 -7.71
C ILE A 41 -3.43 16.43 -6.69
N TYR A 42 -2.16 16.05 -6.55
CA TYR A 42 -1.18 16.73 -5.66
C TYR A 42 0.07 17.19 -6.41
N GLY A 43 -0.14 17.61 -7.66
CA GLY A 43 0.91 17.99 -8.58
C GLY A 43 1.79 16.80 -9.03
N PRO A 44 2.95 17.10 -9.63
CA PRO A 44 3.88 16.08 -10.13
C PRO A 44 4.40 15.17 -9.02
N GLY A 45 4.79 13.96 -9.43
CA GLY A 45 5.43 12.98 -8.56
C GLY A 45 4.55 11.76 -8.38
N TRP A 46 5.18 10.59 -8.46
CA TRP A 46 4.52 9.30 -8.56
C TRP A 46 3.58 8.97 -7.39
N ARG A 47 2.51 8.24 -7.70
CA ARG A 47 1.63 7.54 -6.75
C ARG A 47 1.96 6.06 -6.84
N HIS A 48 2.68 5.55 -5.85
CA HIS A 48 3.07 4.15 -5.84
C HIS A 48 1.92 3.32 -5.29
N GLN A 49 1.21 2.63 -6.17
CA GLN A 49 0.16 1.67 -5.80
C GLN A 49 0.80 0.48 -5.11
N LEU A 50 0.24 0.03 -3.99
CA LEU A 50 0.80 -1.07 -3.21
C LEU A 50 -0.12 -2.29 -3.24
N CYS A 51 -1.32 -2.15 -2.68
CA CYS A 51 -2.24 -3.27 -2.53
C CYS A 51 -3.67 -2.76 -2.29
N VAL A 52 -4.64 -3.59 -2.67
CA VAL A 52 -6.05 -3.45 -2.29
C VAL A 52 -6.37 -4.58 -1.32
N ALA A 53 -6.99 -4.24 -0.20
CA ALA A 53 -7.42 -5.19 0.83
C ALA A 53 -8.60 -4.58 1.61
N PRO A 54 -9.35 -5.38 2.39
CA PRO A 54 -10.42 -4.88 3.25
C PRO A 54 -9.86 -4.15 4.50
N PHE A 55 -9.07 -3.09 4.27
CA PHE A 55 -8.44 -2.30 5.33
C PHE A 55 -9.44 -1.42 6.08
N GLY A 56 -10.46 -0.91 5.38
CA GLY A 56 -11.35 0.08 5.94
C GLY A 56 -12.15 -0.49 7.11
N PRO A 57 -12.65 0.38 8.01
CA PRO A 57 -13.59 -0.06 9.03
C PRO A 57 -14.73 -0.87 8.41
N ASN A 58 -15.12 -1.96 9.08
CA ASN A 58 -16.08 -2.96 8.59
C ASN A 58 -15.62 -3.73 7.34
N ALA A 59 -14.31 -3.94 7.17
CA ALA A 59 -13.74 -4.72 6.07
C ALA A 59 -14.06 -4.14 4.67
N THR A 60 -14.21 -2.82 4.58
CA THR A 60 -14.41 -2.15 3.28
C THR A 60 -13.11 -2.17 2.47
N PRO A 61 -13.15 -2.53 1.16
CA PRO A 61 -11.97 -2.46 0.31
C PRO A 61 -11.39 -1.04 0.27
N GLU A 62 -10.08 -0.93 0.45
CA GLU A 62 -9.34 0.31 0.25
C GLU A 62 -8.04 0.01 -0.50
N LEU A 63 -7.62 0.96 -1.35
CA LEU A 63 -6.33 0.93 -2.02
C LEU A 63 -5.29 1.67 -1.17
N ALA A 64 -4.22 0.98 -0.79
CA ALA A 64 -3.05 1.58 -0.18
C ALA A 64 -2.08 2.12 -1.25
N VAL A 65 -1.69 3.38 -1.10
CA VAL A 65 -0.77 4.10 -1.98
C VAL A 65 0.29 4.79 -1.12
N VAL A 66 1.53 4.88 -1.61
CA VAL A 66 2.47 5.89 -1.10
C VAL A 66 2.60 7.02 -2.10
N ARG A 67 2.19 8.21 -1.67
CA ARG A 67 2.37 9.46 -2.39
C ARG A 67 3.83 9.90 -2.31
N LYS A 68 4.42 10.11 -3.48
CA LYS A 68 5.81 10.55 -3.70
C LYS A 68 6.77 9.85 -2.72
N PRO A 69 7.06 8.55 -2.90
CA PRO A 69 7.85 7.77 -1.95
C PRO A 69 9.26 8.34 -1.65
N HIS A 70 9.74 9.27 -2.47
CA HIS A 70 11.02 9.96 -2.31
C HIS A 70 10.92 11.32 -1.61
N VAL A 71 9.75 11.96 -1.67
CA VAL A 71 9.52 13.36 -1.25
C VAL A 71 8.51 13.39 -0.10
N ASP A 72 7.22 13.22 -0.39
CA ASP A 72 6.13 13.36 0.60
C ASP A 72 6.07 12.18 1.57
N ARG A 73 6.46 10.98 1.13
CA ARG A 73 6.58 9.78 2.00
C ARG A 73 5.32 9.53 2.85
N THR A 74 4.17 9.68 2.19
CA THR A 74 2.85 9.64 2.81
C THR A 74 2.09 8.42 2.31
N VAL A 75 1.71 7.53 3.22
CA VAL A 75 0.72 6.48 2.96
C VAL A 75 -0.65 7.13 2.87
N GLU A 76 -1.43 6.72 1.87
CA GLU A 76 -2.79 7.15 1.60
C GLU A 76 -3.64 5.89 1.42
N PHE A 77 -4.81 5.88 2.07
CA PHE A 77 -5.84 4.88 1.83
C PHE A 77 -6.93 5.52 1.00
N TYR A 78 -7.15 4.97 -0.18
CA TYR A 78 -8.16 5.41 -1.13
C TYR A 78 -9.38 4.49 -1.04
N ARG A 79 -10.58 5.06 -1.06
CA ARG A 79 -11.84 4.33 -1.13
C ARG A 79 -12.61 4.74 -2.39
N LEU A 80 -13.14 3.75 -3.09
CA LEU A 80 -14.11 3.94 -4.17
C LEU A 80 -15.52 3.78 -3.59
N THR A 81 -16.36 4.80 -3.71
CA THR A 81 -17.76 4.74 -3.26
C THR A 81 -18.60 5.53 -4.25
N ASP A 82 -19.64 4.90 -4.79
CA ASP A 82 -20.58 5.50 -5.73
C ASP A 82 -19.89 6.23 -6.91
N GLY A 83 -18.81 5.63 -7.44
CA GLY A 83 -18.02 6.20 -8.55
C GLY A 83 -17.06 7.34 -8.16
N ALA A 84 -16.94 7.68 -6.88
CA ALA A 84 -15.99 8.67 -6.37
C ALA A 84 -14.79 7.98 -5.72
N LEU A 85 -13.57 8.36 -6.12
CA LEU A 85 -12.33 7.87 -5.54
C LEU A 85 -11.71 8.93 -4.60
N GLU A 86 -11.77 8.69 -3.30
CA GLU A 86 -11.34 9.64 -2.28
C GLU A 86 -10.25 9.08 -1.37
N VAL A 87 -9.38 9.97 -0.86
CA VAL A 87 -8.41 9.62 0.18
C VAL A 87 -9.10 9.74 1.55
N VAL A 88 -9.33 8.61 2.19
CA VAL A 88 -10.11 8.51 3.44
C VAL A 88 -9.22 8.46 4.70
N ALA A 89 -7.93 8.19 4.54
CA ALA A 89 -6.95 8.34 5.61
C ALA A 89 -5.53 8.50 5.05
N THR A 90 -4.67 9.16 5.83
CA THR A 90 -3.26 9.33 5.47
C THR A 90 -2.34 9.17 6.68
N ARG A 91 -1.08 8.82 6.42
CA ARG A 91 -0.02 8.85 7.43
C ARG A 91 1.35 9.08 6.80
N GLN A 92 2.10 10.05 7.35
CA GLN A 92 3.47 10.33 6.90
C GLN A 92 4.50 9.40 7.55
N GLY A 93 5.68 9.35 6.95
CA GLY A 93 6.85 8.69 7.54
C GLY A 93 7.27 7.39 6.84
N TYR A 94 6.70 7.07 5.67
CA TYR A 94 6.90 5.79 5.00
C TYR A 94 7.36 5.95 3.55
N SER A 95 8.31 5.11 3.12
CA SER A 95 8.89 5.16 1.79
C SER A 95 8.86 3.77 1.17
N SER A 96 7.92 3.54 0.25
CA SER A 96 7.79 2.26 -0.46
C SER A 96 8.73 2.12 -1.66
N HIS A 97 9.27 3.22 -2.21
CA HIS A 97 10.31 3.18 -3.26
C HIS A 97 11.55 4.07 -2.99
N THR A 98 12.73 3.71 -3.53
CA THR A 98 13.95 4.56 -3.62
C THR A 98 14.25 4.94 -5.06
N TYR A 99 14.77 6.15 -5.29
CA TYR A 99 14.97 6.65 -6.66
C TYR A 99 15.92 5.73 -7.45
N GLY A 100 15.54 5.38 -8.67
CA GLY A 100 16.31 4.48 -9.55
C GLY A 100 16.23 2.99 -9.21
N SER A 101 15.54 2.59 -8.13
CA SER A 101 15.27 1.19 -7.85
C SER A 101 14.38 0.57 -8.93
N ARG A 102 14.59 -0.72 -9.20
CA ARG A 102 13.71 -1.53 -10.06
C ARG A 102 12.69 -2.35 -9.26
N ASN A 103 12.86 -2.39 -7.94
CA ASN A 103 11.96 -3.09 -7.04
C ASN A 103 10.75 -2.19 -6.74
N LEU A 104 9.58 -2.64 -7.18
CA LEU A 104 8.29 -2.00 -6.97
C LEU A 104 7.48 -2.70 -5.86
N ASP A 105 7.83 -3.93 -5.49
CA ASP A 105 7.09 -4.73 -4.50
C ASP A 105 7.59 -4.42 -3.08
N GLY A 106 7.43 -3.17 -2.68
CA GLY A 106 7.96 -2.65 -1.42
C GLY A 106 7.04 -2.84 -0.22
N ALA A 107 5.83 -3.35 -0.39
CA ALA A 107 4.81 -3.45 0.66
C ALA A 107 3.84 -4.60 0.37
N LEU A 108 3.10 -5.04 1.38
CA LEU A 108 2.04 -6.03 1.25
C LEU A 108 0.91 -5.79 2.25
N ALA A 109 -0.24 -6.41 2.00
CA ALA A 109 -1.36 -6.46 2.92
C ALA A 109 -1.46 -7.84 3.58
N GLY A 110 -1.88 -7.90 4.84
CA GLY A 110 -2.19 -9.16 5.49
C GLY A 110 -2.44 -9.02 6.99
N ASP A 111 -3.09 -10.02 7.59
CA ASP A 111 -3.32 -10.08 9.04
C ASP A 111 -2.01 -10.43 9.75
N LEU A 112 -1.34 -9.39 10.24
CA LEU A 112 0.01 -9.48 10.80
C LEU A 112 -0.03 -9.51 12.33
N ASP A 113 -1.02 -8.88 12.95
CA ASP A 113 -1.22 -8.90 14.40
C ASP A 113 -2.12 -10.04 14.90
N GLY A 114 -2.80 -10.74 14.00
CA GLY A 114 -3.63 -11.91 14.29
C GLY A 114 -5.05 -11.56 14.77
N ASP A 115 -5.53 -10.34 14.53
CA ASP A 115 -6.86 -9.90 14.94
C ASP A 115 -7.98 -10.20 13.93
N GLY A 116 -7.63 -10.79 12.77
CA GLY A 116 -8.54 -11.14 11.69
C GLY A 116 -8.78 -10.02 10.68
N ARG A 117 -8.12 -8.87 10.82
CA ARG A 117 -8.14 -7.77 9.84
C ARG A 117 -6.78 -7.62 9.18
N PRO A 118 -6.71 -7.17 7.92
CA PRO A 118 -5.42 -6.97 7.28
C PRO A 118 -4.81 -5.62 7.67
N GLU A 119 -3.49 -5.63 7.91
CA GLU A 119 -2.65 -4.45 8.03
C GLU A 119 -1.81 -4.23 6.76
N LEU A 120 -1.38 -2.99 6.55
CA LEU A 120 -0.38 -2.64 5.55
C LEU A 120 1.02 -2.77 6.15
N LEU A 121 1.84 -3.65 5.61
CA LEU A 121 3.27 -3.72 5.90
C LEU A 121 4.05 -2.83 4.92
N VAL A 122 4.69 -1.77 5.41
CA VAL A 122 5.38 -0.78 4.58
C VAL A 122 6.69 -0.30 5.21
N PRO A 123 7.77 -0.06 4.45
CA PRO A 123 9.02 0.43 5.00
C PRO A 123 8.89 1.83 5.58
N THR A 124 9.52 2.04 6.73
CA THR A 124 9.71 3.39 7.27
C THR A 124 10.58 4.22 6.32
N THR A 125 10.57 5.54 6.48
CA THR A 125 11.38 6.45 5.67
C THR A 125 12.88 6.09 5.65
N PRO A 126 13.52 5.75 6.78
CA PRO A 126 14.91 5.28 6.78
C PRO A 126 15.08 3.89 6.14
N ARG A 127 13.99 3.15 5.93
CA ARG A 127 13.95 1.78 5.37
C ARG A 127 14.76 0.76 6.17
N GLN A 128 14.90 1.02 7.46
CA GLN A 128 15.57 0.12 8.42
C GLN A 128 14.56 -0.69 9.23
N GLU A 129 13.26 -0.43 9.04
CA GLU A 129 12.17 -1.17 9.65
C GLU A 129 11.02 -1.31 8.65
N LEU A 130 10.23 -2.37 8.79
CA LEU A 130 8.92 -2.50 8.16
C LEU A 130 7.86 -2.19 9.21
N ALA A 131 7.05 -1.16 9.00
CA ALA A 131 5.96 -0.81 9.90
C ALA A 131 4.69 -1.55 9.51
N VAL A 132 3.93 -1.97 10.53
CA VAL A 132 2.61 -2.59 10.38
C VAL A 132 1.56 -1.53 10.70
N LEU A 133 0.87 -1.07 9.66
CA LEU A 133 -0.11 0.02 9.74
C LEU A 133 -1.53 -0.52 9.66
N GLN A 134 -2.34 -0.16 10.65
CA GLN A 134 -3.74 -0.57 10.74
C GLN A 134 -4.65 0.61 10.42
N ARG A 135 -5.65 0.40 9.57
CA ARG A 135 -6.72 1.38 9.35
C ARG A 135 -7.73 1.31 10.48
N THR A 136 -8.07 2.47 11.03
CA THR A 136 -9.04 2.62 12.12
C THR A 136 -10.07 3.69 11.75
N ASP A 137 -11.17 3.78 12.51
CA ASP A 137 -12.17 4.84 12.32
C ASP A 137 -11.56 6.25 12.38
N GLY A 138 -10.52 6.44 13.19
CA GLY A 138 -9.84 7.72 13.38
C GLY A 138 -8.67 8.01 12.43
N GLY A 139 -8.35 7.10 11.50
CA GLY A 139 -7.23 7.26 10.56
C GLY A 139 -6.35 6.02 10.47
N VAL A 140 -5.05 6.17 10.72
CA VAL A 140 -4.05 5.09 10.56
C VAL A 140 -3.23 4.89 11.84
N GLY A 141 -3.46 3.77 12.53
CA GLY A 141 -2.63 3.29 13.64
C GLY A 141 -1.37 2.57 13.17
N GLN A 142 -0.36 2.42 14.03
CA GLN A 142 0.78 1.54 13.78
C GLN A 142 0.79 0.54 14.92
N ALA A 143 0.57 -0.73 14.60
CA ALA A 143 0.51 -1.80 15.59
C ALA A 143 1.90 -2.08 16.15
N PHE A 144 2.87 -2.32 15.27
CA PHE A 144 4.28 -2.54 15.60
C PHE A 144 5.19 -2.31 14.39
N SER A 145 6.49 -2.57 14.54
CA SER A 145 7.45 -2.60 13.43
C SER A 145 8.41 -3.79 13.54
N LEU A 146 8.93 -4.21 12.39
CA LEU A 146 9.90 -5.29 12.23
C LEU A 146 11.26 -4.70 11.87
N PRO A 147 12.27 -4.73 12.77
CA PRO A 147 13.58 -4.16 12.47
C PRO A 147 14.29 -4.97 11.39
N LEU A 148 14.91 -4.32 10.41
CA LEU A 148 15.65 -4.94 9.30
C LEU A 148 17.16 -5.10 9.58
N GLY A 149 17.72 -4.32 10.52
CA GLY A 149 19.16 -4.32 10.86
C GLY A 149 20.08 -3.96 9.70
N GLY A 150 19.53 -3.17 8.80
CA GLY A 150 20.14 -2.68 7.58
C GLY A 150 19.07 -2.01 6.74
N THR A 151 19.48 -1.29 5.70
CA THR A 151 18.56 -0.69 4.75
C THR A 151 17.98 -1.78 3.83
N LEU A 152 16.67 -1.80 3.64
CA LEU A 152 15.97 -2.68 2.72
C LEU A 152 16.52 -2.55 1.29
N THR A 153 16.93 -3.67 0.67
CA THR A 153 17.45 -3.73 -0.70
C THR A 153 16.65 -4.64 -1.63
N THR A 154 15.72 -5.44 -1.09
CA THR A 154 14.89 -6.39 -1.85
C THR A 154 13.41 -6.04 -1.76
N ASN A 155 12.58 -6.78 -2.50
CA ASN A 155 11.14 -6.80 -2.30
C ASN A 155 10.81 -7.20 -0.85
N VAL A 156 9.61 -6.84 -0.41
CA VAL A 156 8.99 -7.42 0.79
C VAL A 156 8.09 -8.55 0.31
N ALA A 157 8.35 -9.77 0.76
CA ALA A 157 7.57 -10.95 0.41
C ALA A 157 6.74 -11.42 1.60
N GLY A 158 5.55 -11.93 1.33
CA GLY A 158 4.67 -12.55 2.31
C GLY A 158 4.14 -13.87 1.79
N VAL A 159 4.04 -14.88 2.65
CA VAL A 159 3.45 -16.18 2.33
C VAL A 159 2.48 -16.55 3.46
N ALA A 160 1.26 -16.90 3.09
CA ALA A 160 0.28 -17.46 4.02
C ALA A 160 0.74 -18.84 4.48
N LEU A 161 0.64 -19.09 5.77
CA LEU A 161 0.96 -20.36 6.43
C LEU A 161 -0.34 -21.13 6.72
N ASP A 162 -0.23 -22.45 6.87
CA ASP A 162 -1.36 -23.33 7.22
C ASP A 162 -1.99 -22.97 8.58
N SER A 163 -1.25 -22.25 9.43
CA SER A 163 -1.76 -21.70 10.70
C SER A 163 -2.73 -20.53 10.54
N GLY A 164 -2.94 -20.03 9.31
CA GLY A 164 -3.67 -18.80 9.04
C GLY A 164 -2.86 -17.52 9.26
N ARG A 165 -1.57 -17.64 9.65
CA ARG A 165 -0.64 -16.51 9.81
C ARG A 165 0.15 -16.24 8.53
N ILE A 166 0.90 -15.15 8.52
CA ILE A 166 1.76 -14.77 7.39
C ILE A 166 3.22 -14.79 7.81
N ALA A 167 4.05 -15.50 7.05
CA ALA A 167 5.50 -15.35 7.10
C ALA A 167 5.93 -14.19 6.19
N VAL A 168 6.77 -13.30 6.70
CA VAL A 168 7.30 -12.14 5.97
C VAL A 168 8.80 -12.31 5.75
N GLY A 169 9.28 -12.04 4.53
CA GLY A 169 10.70 -12.06 4.17
C GLY A 169 11.16 -10.73 3.58
N ALA A 170 12.33 -10.26 4.01
CA ALA A 170 12.96 -9.06 3.47
C ALA A 170 14.49 -9.12 3.56
N GLY A 171 15.17 -8.56 2.57
CA GLY A 171 16.64 -8.56 2.44
C GLY A 171 17.26 -7.18 2.60
N THR A 172 18.45 -7.18 3.21
CA THR A 172 19.36 -6.04 3.30
C THR A 172 20.72 -6.44 2.74
N ALA A 173 21.65 -5.48 2.63
CA ALA A 173 23.05 -5.80 2.29
C ALA A 173 23.71 -6.78 3.29
N ASN A 174 23.21 -6.87 4.52
CA ASN A 174 23.77 -7.70 5.59
C ASN A 174 23.13 -9.10 5.67
N GLY A 175 22.11 -9.38 4.85
CA GLY A 175 21.42 -10.68 4.83
C GLY A 175 19.91 -10.58 4.72
N VAL A 176 19.27 -11.74 4.82
CA VAL A 176 17.81 -11.91 4.74
C VAL A 176 17.23 -12.09 6.14
N ARG A 177 16.09 -11.47 6.41
CA ARG A 177 15.28 -11.69 7.60
C ARG A 177 13.95 -12.32 7.22
N VAL A 178 13.52 -13.27 8.04
CA VAL A 178 12.22 -13.91 7.94
C VAL A 178 11.55 -13.80 9.31
N TRP A 179 10.35 -13.26 9.33
CA TRP A 179 9.48 -13.25 10.51
C TRP A 179 8.36 -14.24 10.26
N GLN A 180 8.15 -15.12 11.23
CA GLN A 180 7.03 -16.05 11.29
C GLN A 180 6.48 -15.94 12.70
N GLY A 181 5.17 -15.79 12.82
CA GLY A 181 4.45 -15.68 14.08
C GLY A 181 3.27 -16.61 14.09
#